data_AF-A0A373BEZ0-F1
#
_entry.id   AF-A0A373BEZ0-F1
#
_cell.length_a   1.000
_cell.length_b   1.000
_cell.length_c   1.000
_cell.angle_alpha   90.00
_cell.angle_beta   90.00
_cell.angle_gamma   90.00
#
_symmetry.space_group_name_H-M   'P 1'
#
loop_
_entity.id
_entity.type
_entity.pdbx_description
1 polymer ?
#
loop_
_entity_poly.entity_id
_entity_poly.type
_entity_poly.pdbx_seq_one_letter_code
_entity_poly.pdbx_strand_id
1 'polypeptide(L)'
;MKKLFVLAAAIALVGCAEKKPLTPEEQWHGYCKSVGNAARSIMLDRQNAIEKDKAIEHANKVEDATTKAFILDIIEHVYALPEADIKSDIEGAREKVRAAYTEKCIATPHKDMPDYKPF
;
A
#
# COMPACT_ATOMS: atom_id res chain seq x y z
N MET A 1 -25.48 -52.40 -0.72
CA MET A 1 -25.44 -51.15 -1.54
C MET A 1 -26.35 -50.12 -0.91
N LYS A 2 -25.89 -48.85 -0.86
CA LYS A 2 -26.57 -47.66 -0.29
C LYS A 2 -26.83 -47.82 1.22
N LYS A 3 -26.20 -47.08 2.11
CA LYS A 3 -26.72 -45.78 2.60
C LYS A 3 -25.80 -45.15 3.65
N LEU A 4 -24.47 -45.14 3.47
CA LEU A 4 -23.54 -44.55 4.47
C LEU A 4 -22.51 -43.58 3.87
N PHE A 5 -22.79 -43.03 2.69
CA PHE A 5 -21.98 -41.96 2.07
C PHE A 5 -22.46 -40.54 2.42
N VAL A 6 -23.43 -40.38 3.32
CA VAL A 6 -24.10 -39.09 3.56
C VAL A 6 -23.44 -38.27 4.68
N LEU A 7 -22.56 -38.85 5.49
CA LEU A 7 -21.98 -38.13 6.64
C LEU A 7 -20.71 -37.31 6.33
N ALA A 8 -20.15 -37.41 5.11
CA ALA A 8 -18.95 -36.69 4.73
C ALA A 8 -19.22 -35.33 4.04
N ALA A 9 -20.47 -35.06 3.64
CA ALA A 9 -20.82 -33.83 2.90
C ALA A 9 -21.16 -32.63 3.81
N ALA A 10 -21.36 -32.84 5.12
CA ALA A 10 -21.75 -31.77 6.04
C ALA A 10 -20.58 -30.90 6.54
N ILE A 11 -19.33 -31.35 6.39
CA ILE A 11 -18.14 -30.61 6.85
C ILE A 11 -17.63 -29.63 5.77
N ALA A 12 -18.10 -29.75 4.52
CA ALA A 12 -17.72 -28.85 3.44
C ALA A 12 -18.45 -27.48 3.46
N LEU A 13 -19.49 -27.31 4.28
CA LEU A 13 -20.30 -26.08 4.33
C LEU A 13 -19.82 -25.03 5.35
N VAL A 14 -18.78 -25.31 6.14
CA VAL A 14 -18.07 -24.27 6.93
C VAL A 14 -17.01 -23.53 6.09
N GLY A 15 -16.79 -23.96 4.85
CA GLY A 15 -15.82 -23.38 3.93
C GLY A 15 -16.36 -22.26 3.05
N CYS A 16 -17.10 -21.29 3.61
CA CYS A 16 -17.36 -19.97 3.03
C CYS A 16 -18.02 -19.08 4.11
N ALA A 17 -17.38 -18.92 5.27
CA ALA A 17 -17.68 -17.77 6.10
C ALA A 17 -17.20 -16.54 5.30
N GLU A 18 -18.13 -15.78 4.73
CA GLU A 18 -17.82 -14.46 4.16
C GLU A 18 -16.97 -13.71 5.17
N LYS A 19 -15.79 -13.25 4.76
CA LYS A 19 -14.91 -12.47 5.66
C LYS A 19 -15.74 -11.31 6.18
N LYS A 20 -15.78 -11.15 7.52
CA LYS A 20 -16.43 -10.01 8.14
C LYS A 20 -15.91 -8.72 7.47
N PRO A 21 -16.79 -7.80 7.06
CA PRO A 21 -16.34 -6.53 6.50
C PRO A 21 -15.44 -5.83 7.52
N LEU A 22 -14.33 -5.27 7.03
CA LEU A 22 -13.36 -4.54 7.86
C LEU A 22 -14.02 -3.33 8.50
N THR A 23 -13.64 -3.00 9.75
CA THR A 23 -14.04 -1.73 10.36
C THR A 23 -13.42 -0.54 9.62
N PRO A 24 -13.95 0.67 9.74
CA PRO A 24 -13.34 1.87 9.14
C PRO A 24 -11.86 2.03 9.51
N GLU A 25 -11.48 1.73 10.76
CA GLU A 25 -10.10 1.81 11.23
C GLU A 25 -9.21 0.74 10.57
N GLU A 26 -9.72 -0.48 10.39
CA GLU A 26 -9.01 -1.54 9.69
C GLU A 26 -8.85 -1.23 8.20
N GLN A 27 -9.86 -0.62 7.57
CA GLN A 27 -9.79 -0.14 6.20
C GLN A 27 -8.76 0.98 6.05
N TRP A 28 -8.77 1.95 6.97
CA TRP A 28 -7.81 3.05 7.00
C TRP A 28 -6.37 2.54 7.18
N HIS A 29 -6.17 1.63 8.13
CA HIS A 29 -4.86 1.02 8.33
C HIS A 29 -4.41 0.21 7.11
N GLY A 30 -5.33 -0.47 6.42
CA GLY A 30 -5.08 -1.11 5.13
C GLY A 30 -4.63 -0.12 4.06
N TYR A 31 -5.32 1.02 3.94
CA TYR A 31 -4.94 2.10 3.04
C TYR A 31 -3.54 2.65 3.33
N CYS A 32 -3.24 2.92 4.60
CA CYS A 32 -1.93 3.44 4.98
C CYS A 32 -0.78 2.45 4.73
N LYS A 33 -1.04 1.13 4.81
CA LYS A 33 -0.08 0.13 4.34
C LYS A 33 0.17 0.24 2.83
N SER A 34 -0.88 0.44 2.04
CA SER A 34 -0.75 0.68 0.59
C SER A 34 0.01 1.97 0.27
N VAL A 35 -0.21 3.05 1.03
CA VAL A 35 0.60 4.29 0.91
C VAL A 35 2.07 4.02 1.23
N GLY A 36 2.37 3.27 2.30
CA GLY A 36 3.73 2.84 2.60
C GLY A 36 4.35 2.01 1.47
N ASN A 37 3.60 1.06 0.91
CA ASN A 37 4.06 0.24 -0.22
C ASN A 37 4.34 1.09 -1.46
N ALA A 38 3.52 2.11 -1.74
CA ALA A 38 3.80 3.06 -2.81
C ALA A 38 5.12 3.80 -2.55
N ALA A 39 5.41 4.21 -1.31
CA ALA A 39 6.70 4.81 -0.96
C ALA A 39 7.89 3.88 -1.20
N ARG A 40 7.73 2.60 -0.85
CA ARG A 40 8.72 1.56 -1.13
C ARG A 40 8.98 1.42 -2.63
N SER A 41 7.92 1.38 -3.44
CA SER A 41 8.02 1.24 -4.90
C SER A 41 8.64 2.48 -5.55
N ILE A 42 8.30 3.69 -5.10
CA ILE A 42 8.90 4.92 -5.63
C ILE A 42 10.39 5.02 -5.29
N MET A 43 10.81 4.54 -4.11
CA MET A 43 12.24 4.39 -3.80
C MET A 43 12.93 3.38 -4.73
N LEU A 44 12.28 2.26 -5.02
CA LEU A 44 12.79 1.28 -5.99
C LEU A 44 12.93 1.93 -7.39
N ASP A 45 11.95 2.70 -7.83
CA ASP A 45 12.00 3.43 -9.11
C ASP A 45 13.18 4.41 -9.16
N ARG A 46 13.39 5.16 -8.07
CA ARG A 46 14.55 6.05 -7.93
C ARG A 46 15.88 5.28 -8.00
N GLN A 47 15.96 4.14 -7.34
CA GLN A 47 17.14 3.26 -7.38
C GLN A 47 17.39 2.68 -8.77
N ASN A 48 16.33 2.51 -9.57
CA ASN A 48 16.40 2.10 -10.97
C ASN A 48 16.55 3.28 -11.95
N ALA A 49 16.93 4.47 -11.44
CA ALA A 49 17.18 5.67 -12.22
C ALA A 49 15.97 6.17 -13.05
N ILE A 50 14.74 5.90 -12.61
CA ILE A 50 13.58 6.60 -13.15
C ILE A 50 13.70 8.10 -12.81
N GLU A 51 13.40 8.95 -13.79
CA GLU A 51 13.46 10.39 -13.63
C GLU A 51 12.26 10.92 -12.83
N LYS A 52 12.48 11.98 -12.06
CA LYS A 52 11.46 12.58 -11.19
C LYS A 52 10.21 12.98 -11.99
N ASP A 53 10.42 13.60 -13.14
CA ASP A 53 9.32 14.06 -14.00
C ASP A 53 8.46 12.91 -14.50
N LYS A 54 9.05 11.72 -14.73
CA LYS A 54 8.31 10.51 -15.11
C LYS A 54 7.51 9.94 -13.95
N ALA A 55 8.07 9.97 -12.74
CA ALA A 55 7.32 9.60 -11.53
C ALA A 55 6.13 10.57 -11.30
N ILE A 56 6.33 11.88 -11.49
CA ILE A 56 5.28 12.90 -11.39
C ILE A 56 4.20 12.69 -12.47
N GLU A 57 4.61 12.43 -13.71
CA GLU A 57 3.69 12.12 -14.83
C GLU A 57 2.79 10.92 -14.48
N HIS A 58 3.37 9.87 -13.89
CA HIS A 58 2.60 8.70 -13.46
C HIS A 58 1.68 9.03 -12.29
N ALA A 59 2.16 9.74 -11.27
CA ALA A 59 1.37 10.16 -10.10
C ALA A 59 0.17 11.02 -10.49
N ASN A 60 0.29 11.83 -11.54
CA ASN A 60 -0.79 12.68 -12.02
C ASN A 60 -2.00 11.93 -12.59
N LYS A 61 -1.86 10.63 -12.86
CA LYS A 61 -2.95 9.74 -13.31
C LYS A 61 -3.83 9.24 -12.17
N VAL A 62 -3.44 9.48 -10.92
CA VAL A 62 -4.24 9.14 -9.74
C VAL A 62 -5.36 10.16 -9.58
N GLU A 63 -6.61 9.70 -9.57
CA GLU A 63 -7.79 10.55 -9.53
C GLU A 63 -8.11 11.03 -8.10
N ASP A 64 -7.96 10.14 -7.10
CA ASP A 64 -8.20 10.48 -5.70
C ASP A 64 -7.16 11.50 -5.20
N ALA A 65 -7.65 12.66 -4.77
CA ALA A 65 -6.80 13.79 -4.40
C ALA A 65 -5.92 13.50 -3.18
N THR A 66 -6.42 12.73 -2.21
CA THR A 66 -5.68 12.37 -1.00
C THR A 66 -4.52 11.46 -1.34
N THR A 67 -4.79 10.40 -2.11
CA THR A 67 -3.82 9.41 -2.57
C THR A 67 -2.77 10.08 -3.46
N LYS A 68 -3.21 10.94 -4.40
CA LYS A 68 -2.31 11.72 -5.25
C LYS A 68 -1.41 12.63 -4.43
N ALA A 69 -1.93 13.30 -3.41
CA ALA A 69 -1.14 14.16 -2.53
C ALA A 69 -0.03 13.37 -1.79
N PHE A 70 -0.37 12.19 -1.24
CA PHE A 70 0.65 11.32 -0.64
C PHE A 70 1.72 10.89 -1.65
N ILE A 71 1.32 10.47 -2.85
CA ILE A 71 2.27 10.01 -3.87
C ILE A 71 3.22 11.14 -4.30
N LEU A 72 2.69 12.35 -4.51
CA LEU A 72 3.53 13.50 -4.87
C LEU A 72 4.50 13.86 -3.74
N ASP A 73 4.05 13.85 -2.49
CA ASP A 73 4.90 14.10 -1.32
C ASP A 73 6.00 13.03 -1.16
N ILE A 74 5.66 11.76 -1.40
CA ILE A 74 6.64 10.65 -1.46
C ILE A 74 7.69 10.93 -2.53
N ILE A 75 7.29 11.30 -3.75
CA ILE A 75 8.21 11.58 -4.85
C ILE A 75 9.14 12.74 -4.47
N GLU A 76 8.60 13.85 -3.96
CA GLU A 76 9.42 14.98 -3.51
C GLU A 76 10.46 14.57 -2.48
N HIS A 77 10.05 13.81 -1.45
CA HIS A 77 10.96 13.34 -0.42
C HIS A 77 12.02 12.37 -0.97
N VAL A 78 11.62 11.31 -1.67
CA VAL A 78 12.54 10.27 -2.17
C VAL A 78 13.59 10.87 -3.12
N TYR A 79 13.19 11.80 -4.00
CA TYR A 79 14.13 12.42 -4.94
C TYR A 79 15.00 13.52 -4.31
N ALA A 80 14.68 13.97 -3.09
CA ALA A 80 15.54 14.86 -2.32
C ALA A 80 16.62 14.13 -1.50
N LEU A 81 16.52 12.80 -1.35
CA LEU A 81 17.50 12.02 -0.61
C LEU A 81 18.85 11.93 -1.35
N PRO A 82 19.99 12.05 -0.63
CA PRO A 82 21.31 11.87 -1.23
C PRO A 82 21.48 10.46 -1.82
N GLU A 83 22.03 10.36 -3.03
CA GLU A 83 22.26 9.05 -3.66
C GLU A 83 23.20 8.15 -2.85
N ALA A 84 24.17 8.74 -2.14
CA ALA A 84 25.09 7.99 -1.29
C ALA A 84 24.35 7.25 -0.18
N ASP A 85 23.37 7.90 0.45
CA ASP A 85 22.56 7.31 1.52
C ASP A 85 21.73 6.15 1.00
N ILE A 86 21.14 6.29 -0.20
CA ILE A 86 20.35 5.24 -0.85
C ILE A 86 21.22 4.04 -1.24
N LYS A 87 22.42 4.30 -1.78
CA LYS A 87 23.33 3.24 -2.27
C LYS A 87 24.03 2.48 -1.14
N SER A 88 24.20 3.11 0.02
CA SER A 88 24.81 2.46 1.19
C SER A 88 23.96 1.35 1.80
N ASP A 89 22.63 1.42 1.66
CA ASP A 89 21.68 0.42 2.17
C ASP A 89 20.38 0.44 1.34
N ILE A 90 20.37 -0.32 0.25
CA ILE A 90 19.28 -0.31 -0.74
C ILE A 90 17.94 -0.74 -0.13
N GLU A 91 17.93 -1.86 0.61
CA GLU A 91 16.70 -2.39 1.21
C GLU A 91 16.30 -1.59 2.45
N GLY A 92 17.25 -1.14 3.27
CA GLY A 92 16.93 -0.31 4.42
C GLY A 92 16.41 1.06 4.02
N ALA A 93 16.89 1.67 2.94
CA ALA A 93 16.32 2.91 2.40
C ALA A 93 14.84 2.73 2.01
N ARG A 94 14.51 1.62 1.35
CA ARG A 94 13.14 1.23 0.99
C ARG A 94 12.24 1.04 2.20
N GLU A 95 12.70 0.27 3.18
CA GLU A 95 11.91 -0.02 4.38
C GLU A 95 11.74 1.22 5.28
N LYS A 96 12.76 2.08 5.38
CA LYS A 96 12.67 3.35 6.10
C LYS A 96 11.57 4.24 5.53
N VAL A 97 11.53 4.45 4.21
CA VAL A 97 10.47 5.28 3.61
C VAL A 97 9.10 4.60 3.69
N ARG A 98 9.01 3.28 3.53
CA ARG A 98 7.76 2.52 3.70
C ARG A 98 7.17 2.75 5.08
N ALA A 99 7.97 2.58 6.13
CA ALA A 99 7.55 2.74 7.52
C ALA A 99 7.12 4.18 7.79
N ALA A 100 7.97 5.16 7.43
CA ALA A 100 7.69 6.58 7.65
C ALA A 100 6.37 7.03 7.00
N TYR A 101 6.09 6.60 5.77
CA TYR A 101 4.85 6.96 5.08
C TYR A 101 3.62 6.18 5.56
N THR A 102 3.80 4.94 6.04
CA THR A 102 2.73 4.21 6.73
C THR A 102 2.31 4.97 7.99
N GLU A 103 3.29 5.36 8.82
CA GLU A 103 3.06 6.08 10.08
C GLU A 103 2.49 7.48 9.84
N LYS A 104 3.04 8.22 8.87
CA LYS A 104 2.51 9.54 8.47
C LYS A 104 1.05 9.45 8.03
N CYS A 105 0.71 8.45 7.22
CA CYS A 105 -0.68 8.22 6.81
C CYS A 105 -1.57 7.91 8.02
N ILE A 106 -1.15 7.00 8.91
CA ILE A 106 -1.94 6.64 10.12
C ILE A 106 -2.23 7.89 10.97
N ALA A 107 -1.24 8.78 11.12
CA ALA A 107 -1.38 10.02 11.89
C ALA A 107 -2.14 11.13 11.16
N THR A 108 -2.44 10.98 9.86
CA THR A 108 -3.14 11.99 9.08
C THR A 108 -4.64 11.93 9.37
N PRO A 109 -5.27 13.04 9.79
CA PRO A 109 -6.71 13.09 9.98
C PRO A 109 -7.44 12.78 8.66
N HIS A 110 -8.44 11.92 8.74
CA HIS A 110 -9.31 11.57 7.62
C HIS A 110 -10.75 11.60 8.07
N LYS A 111 -11.65 11.94 7.14
CA LYS A 111 -13.09 11.94 7.36
C LYS A 111 -13.76 10.80 6.59
N ASP A 112 -13.33 10.60 5.36
CA ASP A 112 -13.86 9.62 4.42
C ASP A 112 -12.70 8.75 3.90
N MET A 113 -13.01 7.50 3.53
CA MET A 113 -12.02 6.62 2.92
C MET A 113 -11.69 7.10 1.50
N PRO A 114 -10.40 7.23 1.15
CA PRO A 114 -9.99 7.48 -0.23
C PRO A 114 -10.50 6.40 -1.18
N ASP A 115 -10.82 6.76 -2.42
CA ASP A 115 -11.10 5.77 -3.47
C ASP A 115 -9.75 5.28 -4.04
N TYR A 116 -9.25 4.19 -3.48
CA TYR A 116 -7.94 3.66 -3.84
C TYR A 116 -8.00 2.17 -4.18
N LYS A 117 -7.17 1.77 -5.15
CA LYS A 117 -6.85 0.37 -5.41
C LYS A 117 -5.61 0.00 -4.59
N PRO A 118 -5.62 -1.11 -3.84
CA PRO A 118 -4.42 -1.57 -3.15
C PRO A 118 -3.25 -1.74 -4.11
N PHE A 119 -2.08 -1.20 -3.73
CA PHE A 119 -0.80 -1.35 -4.43
C PHE A 119 -0.10 -2.66 -4.06
#